data_AF-A0A5Y7AP11-F1
#
_entry.id   AF-A0A5Y7AP11-F1
#
_cell.length_a   1.000
_cell.length_b   1.000
_cell.length_c   1.000
_cell.angle_alpha   90.00
_cell.angle_beta   90.00
_cell.angle_gamma   90.00
#
_symmetry.space_group_name_H-M   'P 1'
#
loop_
_entity.id
_entity.type
_entity.pdbx_description
1 polymer ?
#
loop_
_entity_poly.entity_id
_entity_poly.type
_entity_poly.pdbx_seq_one_letter_code
_entity_poly.pdbx_strand_id
1 'polypeptide(L)'
;RGWQQARQNLRDFADLMMQRETEKQGFTLSYIKTVTWQAERLLNQETPLESLLTQYQDARAQGRNTEALEKQINERLDGVLSRWLLLKNNVVTTTATETEAGK
;
A
#
# COMPACT_ATOMS: atom_id res chain seq x y z
N ARG A 1 -0.98 1.31 -5.92
CA ARG A 1 0.39 0.73 -5.71
C ARG A 1 1.34 1.66 -4.93
N GLY A 2 1.04 2.95 -4.78
CA GLY A 2 1.93 3.92 -4.11
C GLY A 2 2.23 3.63 -2.64
N TRP A 3 1.22 3.23 -1.84
CA TRP A 3 1.42 3.02 -0.40
C TRP A 3 2.39 1.87 -0.05
N GLN A 4 2.24 0.71 -0.69
CA GLN A 4 3.13 -0.43 -0.45
C GLN A 4 4.57 -0.07 -0.82
N GLN A 5 4.75 0.69 -1.90
CA GLN A 5 6.06 1.16 -2.31
C GLN A 5 6.64 2.19 -1.33
N ALA A 6 5.81 3.10 -0.80
CA ALA A 6 6.25 4.03 0.25
C ALA A 6 6.73 3.28 1.50
N ARG A 7 5.97 2.26 1.93
CA ARG A 7 6.32 1.44 3.10
C ARG A 7 7.63 0.68 2.89
N GLN A 8 7.85 0.13 1.70
CA GLN A 8 9.11 -0.55 1.37
C GLN A 8 10.28 0.44 1.36
N ASN A 9 10.14 1.57 0.67
CA ASN A 9 11.19 2.58 0.59
C ASN A 9 11.60 3.10 1.98
N LEU A 10 10.63 3.30 2.89
CA LEU A 10 10.91 3.70 4.26
C LEU A 10 11.60 2.59 5.07
N ARG A 11 11.25 1.33 4.83
CA ARG A 11 11.92 0.18 5.46
C ARG A 11 13.38 0.10 5.03
N ASP A 12 13.63 0.14 3.73
CA ASP A 12 14.97 0.09 3.15
C ASP A 12 15.82 1.27 3.65
N PHE A 13 15.22 2.46 3.76
CA PHE A 13 15.89 3.63 4.32
C PHE A 13 16.25 3.45 5.80
N ALA A 14 15.36 2.88 6.62
CA ALA A 14 15.65 2.60 8.02
C ALA A 14 16.80 1.59 8.17
N ASP A 15 16.80 0.53 7.36
CA ASP A 15 17.87 -0.47 7.36
C ASP A 15 19.22 0.15 6.95
N LEU A 16 19.21 1.03 5.93
CA LEU A 16 20.40 1.82 5.56
C LEU A 16 20.84 2.74 6.69
N MET A 17 19.91 3.35 7.44
CA MET A 17 20.27 4.19 8.58
C MET A 17 21.02 3.41 9.66
N MET A 18 20.51 2.23 10.01
CA MET A 18 21.17 1.31 10.96
C MET A 18 22.56 0.87 10.48
N GLN A 19 22.69 0.57 9.18
CA GLN A 19 23.98 0.20 8.59
C GLN A 19 24.99 1.35 8.71
N ARG A 20 24.63 2.56 8.30
CA ARG A 20 25.53 3.72 8.33
C ARG A 20 25.93 4.10 9.75
N GLU A 21 25.02 4.00 10.71
CA GLU A 21 25.33 4.17 12.13
C GLU A 21 26.37 3.16 12.60
N THR A 22 26.21 1.88 12.24
CA THR A 22 27.18 0.80 12.54
C THR A 22 28.55 1.08 11.93
N GLU A 23 28.57 1.61 10.70
CA GLU A 23 29.80 1.98 9.97
C GLU A 23 30.39 3.33 10.41
N LYS A 24 29.78 4.04 11.36
CA LYS A 24 30.13 5.42 11.78
C LYS A 24 30.14 6.42 10.63
N GLN A 25 29.27 6.20 9.65
CA GLN A 25 29.09 7.07 8.49
C GLN A 25 27.82 7.91 8.65
N GLY A 26 27.88 9.16 8.16
CA GLY A 26 26.73 10.06 8.17
C GLY A 26 25.92 9.99 6.88
N PHE A 27 24.69 10.53 6.93
CA PHE A 27 23.92 10.86 5.73
C PHE A 27 24.04 12.33 5.40
N THR A 28 23.90 12.64 4.10
CA THR A 28 23.70 14.03 3.69
C THR A 28 22.25 14.44 3.99
N LEU A 29 22.07 15.69 4.41
CA LEU A 29 20.74 16.27 4.60
C LEU A 29 19.90 16.21 3.30
N SER A 30 20.56 16.34 2.15
CA SER A 30 19.91 16.23 0.83
C SER A 30 19.31 14.85 0.59
N TYR A 31 20.03 13.79 0.97
CA TYR A 31 19.55 12.43 0.83
C TYR A 31 18.32 12.16 1.72
N ILE A 32 18.39 12.57 3.00
CA ILE A 32 17.27 12.45 3.93
C ILE A 32 16.02 13.17 3.40
N LYS A 33 16.18 14.41 2.91
CA LYS A 33 15.09 15.19 2.31
C LYS A 33 14.46 14.47 1.12
N THR A 34 15.28 13.88 0.26
CA THR A 34 14.83 13.18 -0.95
C THR A 34 13.96 11.98 -0.60
N VAL A 35 14.43 11.12 0.32
CA VAL A 35 13.67 9.94 0.75
C VAL A 35 12.38 10.34 1.46
N THR A 36 12.44 11.34 2.35
CA THR A 36 11.27 11.85 3.08
C THR A 36 10.20 12.37 2.12
N TRP A 37 10.58 13.23 1.17
CA TRP A 37 9.66 13.80 0.19
C TRP A 37 9.03 12.72 -0.71
N GLN A 38 9.83 11.73 -1.14
CA GLN A 38 9.32 10.62 -1.95
C GLN A 38 8.32 9.77 -1.17
N ALA A 39 8.61 9.47 0.10
CA ALA A 39 7.71 8.72 0.96
C ALA A 39 6.37 9.46 1.16
N GLU A 40 6.40 10.76 1.48
CA GLU A 40 5.18 11.57 1.62
C GLU A 40 4.36 11.57 0.33
N ARG A 41 4.99 11.79 -0.82
CA ARG A 41 4.30 11.80 -2.11
C ARG A 41 3.63 10.46 -2.42
N LEU A 42 4.26 9.34 -2.08
CA LEU A 42 3.72 8.00 -2.31
C LEU A 42 2.61 7.65 -1.30
N LEU A 43 2.74 8.08 -0.04
CA LEU A 43 1.73 7.89 1.01
C LEU A 43 0.46 8.72 0.73
N ASN A 44 0.61 9.93 0.18
CA ASN A 44 -0.51 10.81 -0.14
C ASN A 44 -1.34 10.36 -1.35
N GLN A 45 -0.92 9.32 -2.08
CA GLN A 45 -1.67 8.85 -3.24
C GLN A 45 -2.94 8.11 -2.85
N GLU A 46 -2.89 7.25 -1.83
CA GLU A 46 -4.03 6.44 -1.40
C GLU A 46 -3.86 5.96 0.04
N THR A 47 -4.86 6.20 0.90
CA THR A 47 -4.93 5.56 2.22
C THR A 47 -5.21 4.06 2.05
N PRO A 48 -4.37 3.17 2.63
CA PRO A 48 -4.58 1.73 2.53
C PRO A 48 -5.83 1.32 3.32
N LEU A 49 -6.48 0.25 2.87
CA LEU A 49 -7.67 -0.28 3.54
C LEU A 49 -7.39 -0.61 5.02
N GLU A 50 -6.23 -1.19 5.31
CA GLU A 50 -5.80 -1.49 6.69
C GLU A 50 -5.80 -0.26 7.60
N SER A 51 -5.28 0.89 7.13
CA SER A 51 -5.31 2.12 7.92
C SER A 51 -6.73 2.66 8.10
N LEU A 52 -7.63 2.46 7.14
CA LEU A 52 -9.04 2.81 7.31
C LEU A 52 -9.72 1.92 8.36
N LEU A 53 -9.40 0.62 8.37
CA LEU A 53 -9.91 -0.32 9.36
C LEU A 53 -9.43 0.02 10.78
N THR A 54 -8.14 0.36 10.95
CA THR A 54 -7.63 0.85 12.24
C THR A 54 -8.34 2.12 12.69
N GLN A 55 -8.49 3.11 11.80
CA GLN A 55 -9.22 4.35 12.12
C GLN A 55 -10.68 4.08 12.53
N TYR A 56 -11.34 3.14 11.86
CA TYR A 56 -12.69 2.73 12.21
C TYR A 56 -12.76 2.08 13.60
N GLN A 57 -11.83 1.18 13.91
CA GLN A 57 -11.72 0.55 15.23
C GLN A 57 -11.52 1.59 16.33
N ASP A 58 -10.59 2.53 16.13
CA ASP A 58 -10.32 3.61 17.08
C ASP A 58 -11.52 4.55 17.26
N ALA A 59 -12.19 4.92 16.17
CA ALA A 59 -13.37 5.78 16.21
C ALA A 59 -14.54 5.11 16.95
N ARG A 60 -14.78 3.81 16.70
CA ARG A 60 -15.76 2.99 17.42
C ARG A 60 -15.44 2.92 18.91
N ALA A 61 -14.18 2.65 19.28
CA ALA A 61 -13.74 2.58 20.67
C ALA A 61 -13.94 3.90 21.42
N GLN A 62 -13.85 5.03 20.71
CA GLN A 62 -14.03 6.37 21.26
C GLN A 62 -15.48 6.88 21.17
N GLY A 63 -16.42 6.05 20.70
CA GLY A 63 -17.84 6.44 20.54
C GLY A 63 -18.06 7.57 19.51
N ARG A 64 -17.12 7.76 18.57
CA ARG A 64 -17.23 8.77 17.52
C ARG A 64 -18.15 8.29 16.40
N ASN A 65 -18.73 9.23 15.64
CA ASN A 65 -19.50 8.89 14.45
C ASN A 65 -18.57 8.23 13.41
N THR A 66 -18.96 7.05 12.94
CA THR A 66 -18.21 6.24 11.98
C THR A 66 -18.86 6.09 10.61
N GLU A 67 -20.03 6.70 10.38
CA GLU A 67 -20.82 6.51 9.15
C GLU A 67 -20.03 6.82 7.86
N ALA A 68 -19.30 7.93 7.85
CA ALA A 68 -18.46 8.30 6.71
C ALA A 68 -17.29 7.32 6.50
N LEU A 69 -16.68 6.83 7.59
CA LEU A 69 -15.60 5.84 7.53
C LEU A 69 -16.11 4.49 7.03
N GLU A 70 -17.28 4.04 7.50
CA GLU A 70 -17.92 2.80 7.05
C GLU A 70 -18.21 2.84 5.56
N LYS A 71 -18.81 3.94 5.08
CA LYS A 71 -19.07 4.14 3.66
C LYS A 71 -17.78 4.05 2.83
N GLN A 72 -16.74 4.77 3.24
CA GLN A 72 -15.46 4.76 2.57
C GLN A 72 -14.82 3.35 2.56
N ILE A 73 -14.90 2.62 3.68
CA ILE A 73 -14.38 1.25 3.78
C ILE A 73 -15.12 0.31 2.84
N ASN A 74 -16.45 0.38 2.79
CA ASN A 74 -17.28 -0.45 1.92
C ASN A 74 -16.96 -0.19 0.44
N GLU A 75 -16.89 1.07 0.01
CA GLU A 75 -16.52 1.43 -1.36
C GLU A 75 -15.13 0.89 -1.74
N ARG A 76 -14.17 0.95 -0.81
CA ARG A 76 -12.81 0.44 -1.03
C ARG A 76 -12.80 -1.09 -1.09
N LEU A 77 -13.56 -1.77 -0.24
CA LEU A 77 -13.72 -3.23 -0.27
C LEU A 77 -14.34 -3.71 -1.58
N ASP A 78 -15.41 -3.05 -2.04
CA ASP A 78 -16.08 -3.37 -3.30
C ASP A 78 -15.14 -3.21 -4.50
N GLY A 79 -14.35 -2.13 -4.52
CA GLY A 79 -13.33 -1.93 -5.56
C GLY A 79 -12.23 -2.99 -5.54
N VAL A 80 -11.77 -3.39 -4.35
CA VAL A 80 -10.77 -4.47 -4.20
C VAL A 80 -11.34 -5.82 -4.63
N LEU A 81 -12.56 -6.16 -4.20
CA LEU A 81 -13.25 -7.39 -4.57
C LEU A 81 -13.48 -7.47 -6.07
N SER A 82 -13.95 -6.38 -6.69
CA SER A 82 -14.16 -6.30 -8.15
C SER A 82 -12.87 -6.56 -8.90
N ARG A 83 -11.76 -5.93 -8.50
CA ARG A 83 -10.44 -6.17 -9.10
C ARG A 83 -9.96 -7.61 -8.89
N TRP A 84 -10.18 -8.19 -7.71
CA TRP A 84 -9.83 -9.58 -7.43
C TRP A 84 -10.61 -10.56 -8.32
N LEU A 85 -11.93 -10.35 -8.46
CA LEU A 85 -12.77 -11.17 -9.33
C LEU A 85 -12.33 -11.07 -10.79
N LEU A 86 -12.00 -9.86 -11.27
CA LEU A 86 -11.43 -9.69 -12.61
C LEU A 86 -10.12 -10.45 -12.80
N LEU A 87 -9.19 -10.37 -11.83
CA LEU A 87 -7.94 -11.11 -11.88
C LEU A 87 -8.18 -12.62 -11.90
N LYS A 88 -9.05 -13.13 -11.03
CA LYS A 88 -9.39 -14.55 -10.96
C LYS A 88 -10.02 -15.04 -12.27
N ASN A 89 -10.94 -14.27 -12.85
CA ASN A 89 -11.67 -14.66 -14.05
C ASN A 89 -10.81 -14.54 -15.32
N ASN A 90 -9.92 -13.55 -15.39
CA ASN A 90 -8.99 -13.39 -16.52
C ASN A 90 -7.88 -14.46 -16.54
N VAL A 91 -7.50 -15.01 -15.37
CA VAL A 91 -6.58 -16.15 -15.30
C VAL A 91 -7.20 -17.41 -15.92
N VAL A 92 -8.53 -17.58 -15.84
CA VAL A 92 -9.23 -18.73 -16.45
C VAL A 92 -9.26 -18.64 -17.98
N THR A 93 -9.28 -17.43 -18.55
CA THR A 93 -9.27 -17.26 -20.01
C THR A 93 -7.91 -17.51 -20.65
N THR A 94 -6.79 -17.26 -19.95
CA THR A 94 -5.45 -17.45 -20.52
C THR A 94 -5.06 -18.94 -20.62
N THR A 95 -5.60 -19.79 -19.75
CA THR A 95 -5.33 -21.25 -19.80
C THR A 95 -6.11 -21.99 -20.89
N ALA A 96 -7.16 -21.38 -21.47
CA ALA A 96 -7.98 -22.01 -22.51
C ALA A 96 -7.41 -21.81 -23.92
N THR A 97 -6.61 -20.76 -24.16
CA THR A 97 -6.10 -20.41 -25.50
C THR A 97 -4.76 -21.04 -25.85
N GLU A 98 -4.04 -21.64 -24.90
CA GLU A 98 -2.76 -22.33 -25.18
C GLU A 98 -2.91 -23.78 -25.65
N THR A 99 -4.13 -24.36 -25.66
CA THR A 99 -4.33 -25.77 -26.05
C THR A 99 -4.81 -25.95 -27.50
N GLU A 100 -5.18 -24.88 -28.23
CA GLU A 100 -5.65 -24.97 -29.63
C GLU A 100 -4.66 -24.46 -30.69
N ALA A 101 -3.53 -23.86 -30.30
CA ALA A 101 -2.51 -23.35 -31.24
C ALA A 101 -1.33 -24.31 -31.46
N GLY A 102 -1.60 -25.62 -31.48
CA GLY A 102 -0.56 -26.64 -31.64
C GLY A 102 -1.11 -27.98 -32.08
N LYS A 103 -1.62 -28.06 -33.31
CA LYS A 103 -1.61 -29.26 -34.16
C LYS A 103 -1.87 -28.91 -35.62
#